data_AF-A0A7S2KJI2-F1
#
_entry.id   AF-A0A7S2KJI2-F1
#
_cell.length_a   1.000
_cell.length_b   1.000
_cell.length_c   1.000
_cell.angle_alpha   90.00
_cell.angle_beta   90.00
_cell.angle_gamma   90.00
#
_symmetry.space_group_name_H-M   'P 1'
#
loop_
_entity.id
_entity.type
_entity.pdbx_description
1 polymer ?
#
loop_
_entity_poly.entity_id
_entity_poly.type
_entity_poly.pdbx_seq_one_letter_code
_entity_poly.pdbx_strand_id
1 'polypeptide(L)'
;TIFFACLLYFAGKDTPGCFGTGYTQPNVDTAQNQLRKLTFSAAYSLSWATFSTVGYGHLYPWHDNPELSCDFVEGICVMESFVGLIYVSFCGAILFARVLRAQTQAAVRFSDAICIRYGN
;
A
#
# COMPACT_ATOMS: atom_id res chain seq x y z
N THR A 1 -7.30 2.86 -4.03
CA THR A 1 -6.51 4.09 -3.77
C THR A 1 -7.34 5.35 -3.96
N ILE A 2 -7.84 5.72 -5.15
CA ILE A 2 -8.58 7.01 -5.35
C ILE A 2 -9.73 7.21 -4.34
N PHE A 3 -10.53 6.16 -4.09
CA PHE A 3 -11.60 6.21 -3.07
C PHE A 3 -11.07 6.55 -1.67
N PHE A 4 -10.02 5.87 -1.21
CA PHE A 4 -9.37 6.13 0.08
C PHE A 4 -8.68 7.50 0.11
N ALA A 5 -8.09 7.94 -1.01
CA ALA A 5 -7.55 9.30 -1.14
C ALA A 5 -8.63 10.38 -0.97
N CYS A 6 -9.84 10.17 -1.50
CA CYS A 6 -10.97 11.06 -1.26
C CYS A 6 -11.38 11.06 0.22
N LEU A 7 -11.47 9.88 0.86
CA LEU A 7 -11.80 9.79 2.28
C LEU A 7 -10.77 10.50 3.16
N LEU A 8 -9.47 10.31 2.89
CA LEU A 8 -8.38 11.00 3.58
C LEU A 8 -8.40 12.52 3.31
N TYR A 9 -8.77 12.94 2.11
CA TYR A 9 -8.93 14.36 1.77
C TYR A 9 -10.07 15.00 2.57
N PHE A 10 -11.21 14.33 2.72
CA PHE A 10 -12.30 14.82 3.57
C PHE A 10 -11.92 14.78 5.04
N ALA A 11 -11.28 13.71 5.52
CA ALA A 11 -10.79 13.62 6.89
C ALA A 11 -9.79 14.73 7.22
N GLY A 12 -8.87 15.07 6.31
CA GLY A 12 -7.94 16.19 6.48
C GLY A 12 -8.58 17.57 6.46
N LYS A 13 -9.81 17.69 5.94
CA LYS A 13 -10.59 18.93 6.03
C LYS A 13 -11.28 19.09 7.38
N ASP A 14 -11.78 17.99 7.95
CA ASP A 14 -12.47 17.99 9.24
C ASP A 14 -11.49 18.00 10.42
N THR A 15 -10.35 17.31 10.32
CA THR A 15 -9.32 17.21 11.37
C THR A 15 -7.92 17.51 10.82
N PRO A 16 -7.58 18.79 10.57
CA PRO A 16 -6.29 19.18 9.96
C PRO A 16 -5.06 18.86 10.84
N GLY A 17 -5.25 18.59 12.13
CA GLY A 17 -4.15 18.21 13.04
C GLY A 17 -3.70 16.75 12.94
N CYS A 18 -4.44 15.89 12.24
CA CYS A 18 -4.19 14.44 12.23
C CYS A 18 -3.13 13.99 11.21
N PHE A 19 -2.43 14.91 10.54
CA PHE A 19 -1.41 14.59 9.53
C PHE A 19 -0.09 15.28 9.87
N GLY A 20 0.99 14.52 9.87
CA GLY A 20 2.36 15.01 10.02
C GLY A 20 3.09 15.10 8.68
N THR A 21 4.03 16.04 8.56
CA THR A 21 4.96 16.15 7.42
C THR A 21 6.40 15.92 7.88
N GLY A 22 7.22 15.25 7.06
CA GLY A 22 8.61 14.89 7.40
C GLY A 22 9.60 16.04 7.55
N TYR A 23 9.23 17.27 7.17
CA TYR A 23 10.04 18.47 7.34
C TYR A 23 9.52 19.27 8.53
N THR A 24 10.28 19.28 9.63
CA THR A 24 10.07 20.05 10.87
C THR A 24 8.83 19.69 11.69
N GLN A 25 9.01 19.58 13.01
CA GLN A 25 8.02 20.06 13.97
C GLN A 25 8.15 21.59 13.99
N PRO A 26 7.31 22.37 13.30
CA PRO A 26 7.25 23.79 13.61
C PRO A 26 6.48 23.91 14.94
N ASN A 27 6.69 25.00 15.67
CA ASN A 27 5.74 25.42 16.69
C ASN A 27 4.30 25.17 16.21
N VAL A 28 3.47 24.63 17.10
CA VAL A 28 2.10 24.13 16.85
C VAL A 28 1.32 25.09 15.91
N ASP A 29 1.52 26.39 16.08
CA ASP A 29 0.88 27.49 15.34
C ASP A 29 1.29 27.64 13.85
N THR A 30 2.52 27.30 13.46
CA THR A 30 3.01 27.47 12.08
C THR A 30 2.72 26.23 11.22
N ALA A 31 2.75 25.04 11.83
CA ALA A 31 2.38 23.78 11.21
C ALA A 31 0.89 23.74 10.86
N GLN A 32 0.03 24.20 11.78
CA GLN A 32 -1.41 24.31 11.60
C GLN A 32 -1.82 25.20 10.41
N ASN A 33 -1.01 26.20 10.05
CA ASN A 33 -1.28 27.08 8.91
C ASN A 33 -0.87 26.44 7.55
N GLN A 34 0.11 25.54 7.52
CA GLN A 34 0.50 24.77 6.31
C GLN A 34 -0.36 23.50 6.12
N LEU A 35 -0.82 22.88 7.23
CA LEU A 35 -1.74 21.74 7.24
C LEU A 35 -3.19 22.11 6.89
N ARG A 36 -3.54 23.40 6.90
CA ARG A 36 -4.88 23.92 6.55
C ARG A 36 -5.32 23.56 5.11
N LYS A 37 -4.44 23.04 4.25
CA LYS A 37 -4.80 22.51 2.94
C LYS A 37 -4.00 21.25 2.61
N LEU A 38 -4.35 20.11 3.22
CA LEU A 38 -3.99 18.81 2.63
C LEU A 38 -4.54 18.79 1.20
N THR A 39 -3.66 18.99 0.22
CA THR A 39 -4.05 19.02 -1.19
C THR A 39 -4.45 17.61 -1.59
N PHE A 40 -5.42 17.45 -2.50
CA PHE A 40 -5.82 16.12 -2.99
C PHE A 40 -4.61 15.30 -3.48
N SER A 41 -3.64 15.93 -4.12
CA SER A 41 -2.38 15.29 -4.54
C SER A 41 -1.57 14.72 -3.36
N ALA A 42 -1.55 15.40 -2.21
CA ALA A 42 -0.89 14.92 -1.00
C ALA A 42 -1.67 13.76 -0.35
N ALA A 43 -3.00 13.86 -0.29
CA ALA A 43 -3.86 12.77 0.19
C ALA A 43 -3.77 11.51 -0.69
N TYR A 44 -3.71 11.71 -2.02
CA TYR A 44 -3.45 10.63 -2.97
C TYR A 44 -2.05 10.04 -2.77
N SER A 45 -1.04 10.90 -2.57
CA SER A 45 0.34 10.49 -2.28
C SER A 45 0.43 9.57 -1.06
N LEU A 46 -0.31 9.91 0.00
CA LEU A 46 -0.42 9.09 1.20
C LEU A 46 -1.15 7.77 0.92
N SER A 47 -2.34 7.82 0.31
CA SER A 47 -3.14 6.63 -0.01
C SER A 47 -2.38 5.62 -0.85
N TRP A 48 -1.72 6.04 -1.93
CA TRP A 48 -0.98 5.09 -2.76
C TRP A 48 0.23 4.52 -2.03
N ALA A 49 0.95 5.34 -1.24
CA ALA A 49 2.11 4.88 -0.48
C ALA A 49 1.71 3.88 0.61
N THR A 50 0.54 4.06 1.24
CA THR A 50 -0.04 3.10 2.19
C THR A 50 -0.49 1.82 1.49
N PHE A 51 -1.27 1.94 0.40
CA PHE A 51 -1.78 0.79 -0.36
C PHE A 51 -0.65 -0.07 -0.95
N SER A 52 0.42 0.55 -1.43
CA SER A 52 1.60 -0.13 -1.97
C SER A 52 2.62 -0.52 -0.91
N THR A 53 2.40 -0.12 0.36
CA THR A 53 3.34 -0.30 1.47
C THR A 53 4.72 0.34 1.25
N VAL A 54 4.83 1.32 0.34
CA VAL A 54 6.09 2.05 0.08
C VAL A 54 6.46 2.97 1.23
N GLY A 55 5.47 3.68 1.80
CA GLY A 55 5.63 4.43 3.04
C GLY A 55 6.79 5.44 3.08
N TYR A 56 6.85 6.40 2.15
CA TYR A 56 7.95 7.38 2.08
C TYR A 56 8.19 8.23 3.34
N GLY A 57 7.25 8.25 4.30
CA GLY A 57 7.38 9.01 5.55
C GLY A 57 7.32 10.53 5.39
N HIS A 58 7.16 11.05 4.18
CA HIS A 58 7.02 12.49 3.92
C HIS A 58 5.68 13.05 4.43
N LEU A 59 4.62 12.22 4.39
CA LEU A 59 3.29 12.46 4.94
C LEU A 59 2.89 11.20 5.72
N TYR A 60 2.33 11.37 6.91
CA TYR A 60 1.89 10.25 7.76
C TYR A 60 0.75 10.67 8.68
N PRO A 61 -0.13 9.73 9.08
CA PRO A 61 -1.12 10.00 10.13
C PRO A 61 -0.42 10.21 11.47
N TRP A 62 -0.82 11.23 12.22
CA TRP A 62 -0.27 11.55 13.54
C TRP A 62 -1.26 11.10 14.63
N HIS A 63 -0.81 10.21 15.52
CA HIS A 63 -1.64 9.65 16.61
C HIS A 63 -1.47 10.41 17.95
N ASP A 64 -0.27 10.90 18.25
CA ASP A 64 0.06 11.53 19.55
C ASP A 64 -0.34 13.02 19.62
N ASN A 65 -1.57 13.37 19.23
CA ASN A 65 -2.12 14.70 19.49
C ASN A 65 -3.03 14.65 20.73
N PRO A 66 -2.60 15.18 21.90
CA PRO A 66 -3.38 15.11 23.13
C PRO A 66 -4.70 15.89 23.08
N GLU A 67 -4.88 16.77 22.10
CA GLU A 67 -6.08 17.61 21.91
C GLU A 67 -7.06 17.08 20.85
N LEU A 68 -6.66 16.10 20.02
CA LEU A 68 -7.47 15.62 18.89
C LEU A 68 -7.40 14.09 18.75
N SER A 69 -8.55 13.41 18.81
CA SER A 69 -8.66 12.00 18.46
C SER A 69 -8.59 11.82 16.94
N CYS A 70 -7.55 11.14 16.45
CA CYS A 70 -7.30 10.88 15.03
C CYS A 70 -7.72 9.46 14.57
N ASP A 71 -8.50 8.77 15.40
CA ASP A 71 -8.95 7.38 15.22
C ASP A 71 -9.64 7.14 13.88
N PHE A 72 -10.33 8.14 13.34
CA PHE A 72 -10.99 8.04 12.03
C PHE A 72 -9.98 7.94 10.88
N VAL A 73 -8.90 8.73 10.93
CA VAL A 73 -7.83 8.69 9.92
C VAL A 73 -7.08 7.37 10.01
N GLU A 74 -6.80 6.91 11.23
CA GLU A 74 -6.19 5.60 11.48
C GLU A 74 -7.06 4.47 10.94
N GLY A 75 -8.37 4.48 11.22
CA GLY A 75 -9.32 3.52 10.70
C GLY A 75 -9.34 3.46 9.17
N ILE A 76 -9.25 4.62 8.50
CA ILE A 76 -9.15 4.67 7.02
C ILE A 76 -7.87 3.99 6.54
N CYS A 77 -6.72 4.29 7.15
CA CYS A 77 -5.43 3.68 6.79
C CYS A 77 -5.39 2.16 7.04
N VAL A 78 -6.00 1.69 8.13
CA VAL A 78 -6.13 0.25 8.44
C VAL A 78 -7.00 -0.44 7.39
N MET A 79 -8.16 0.13 7.06
CA MET A 79 -9.04 -0.42 6.03
C MET A 79 -8.41 -0.41 4.64
N GLU A 80 -7.67 0.64 4.30
CA GLU A 80 -6.91 0.71 3.06
C GLU A 80 -5.86 -0.39 2.96
N SER A 81 -5.10 -0.61 4.04
CA SER A 81 -4.10 -1.67 4.12
C SER A 81 -4.74 -3.05 3.99
N PHE A 82 -5.87 -3.28 4.68
CA PHE A 82 -6.62 -4.53 4.60
C PHE A 82 -7.12 -4.85 3.19
N VAL A 83 -7.73 -3.87 2.51
CA VAL A 83 -8.19 -4.04 1.12
C VAL A 83 -7.01 -4.24 0.17
N GLY A 84 -5.87 -3.57 0.41
CA GLY A 84 -4.63 -3.79 -0.33
C GLY A 84 -4.12 -5.23 -0.21
N LEU A 85 -4.13 -5.79 1.00
CA LEU A 85 -3.73 -7.17 1.25
C LEU A 85 -4.66 -8.19 0.57
N ILE A 86 -5.97 -7.93 0.57
CA ILE A 86 -6.93 -8.75 -0.18
C ILE A 86 -6.62 -8.68 -1.67
N TYR A 87 -6.42 -7.49 -2.23
CA TYR A 87 -6.12 -7.32 -3.64
C TYR A 87 -4.84 -8.06 -4.06
N VAL A 88 -3.73 -7.86 -3.34
CA VAL A 88 -2.45 -8.50 -3.67
C VAL A 88 -2.51 -10.03 -3.52
N SER A 89 -3.23 -10.54 -2.51
CA SER A 89 -3.38 -11.98 -2.32
C SER A 89 -4.21 -12.64 -3.44
N PHE A 90 -5.31 -12.01 -3.86
CA PHE A 90 -6.10 -12.48 -5.01
C PHE A 90 -5.29 -12.46 -6.32
N CYS A 91 -4.60 -11.36 -6.61
CA CYS A 91 -3.75 -11.27 -7.80
C CYS A 91 -2.62 -12.30 -7.76
N GLY A 92 -1.96 -12.46 -6.60
CA GLY A 92 -0.93 -13.47 -6.39
C GLY A 92 -1.42 -14.89 -6.63
N ALA A 93 -2.59 -15.24 -6.10
CA ALA A 93 -3.19 -16.56 -6.29
C ALA A 93 -3.52 -16.85 -7.77
N ILE A 94 -4.09 -15.88 -8.48
CA ILE A 94 -4.44 -16.04 -9.90
C ILE A 94 -3.17 -16.20 -10.76
N LEU A 95 -2.17 -15.34 -10.56
CA LEU A 95 -0.91 -15.41 -11.30
C LEU A 95 -0.18 -16.73 -11.03
N PHE A 96 -0.09 -17.14 -9.76
CA PHE A 96 0.55 -18.40 -9.39
C PHE A 96 -0.16 -19.61 -10.02
N ALA A 97 -1.49 -19.64 -9.99
CA ALA A 97 -2.26 -20.71 -10.62
C ALA A 97 -2.02 -20.79 -12.14
N ARG A 98 -1.87 -19.64 -12.82
CA ARG A 98 -1.58 -19.59 -14.26
C ARG A 98 -0.16 -20.06 -14.57
N VAL A 99 0.82 -19.61 -13.81
CA VAL A 99 2.23 -20.03 -13.96
C VAL A 99 2.35 -21.54 -13.75
N LEU A 100 1.70 -22.08 -12.71
CA LEU A 100 1.73 -23.51 -12.44
C LEU A 100 1.15 -24.32 -13.62
N ARG A 101 0.02 -23.90 -14.18
CA ARG A 101 -0.55 -24.55 -15.38
C ARG A 101 0.38 -24.48 -16.58
N ALA A 102 1.04 -23.33 -16.82
CA ALA A 102 2.00 -23.22 -17.91
C ALA A 102 3.21 -24.16 -17.73
N GLN A 103 3.71 -24.32 -16.50
CA GLN A 103 4.80 -25.26 -16.21
C GLN A 103 4.40 -26.72 -16.47
N THR A 104 3.15 -27.10 -16.19
CA THR A 104 2.68 -28.47 -16.47
C THR A 104 2.59 -28.81 -17.97
N GLN A 105 2.56 -27.80 -18.85
CA GLN A 105 2.54 -27.99 -20.32
C GLN A 105 3.94 -27.96 -20.94
N ALA A 106 5.00 -27.84 -20.13
CA ALA A 106 6.36 -27.92 -20.63
C ALA A 106 6.60 -29.29 -21.29
N ALA A 107 6.99 -29.26 -22.57
CA ALA A 107 7.19 -30.47 -23.35
C ALA A 107 8.31 -31.33 -22.72
N VAL A 108 7.93 -32.47 -22.15
CA VAL A 108 8.87 -33.50 -21.73
C VAL A 108 9.49 -34.07 -23.00
N ARG A 109 10.76 -33.72 -23.26
CA ARG A 109 11.52 -34.23 -24.39
C ARG A 109 12.04 -35.62 -24.01
N PHE A 110 11.49 -36.65 -24.62
CA PHE A 110 12.03 -38.01 -24.51
C PHE A 110 13.14 -38.21 -25.55
N SER A 111 14.18 -38.95 -25.20
CA SER A 111 15.21 -39.40 -26.14
C SER A 111 14.61 -40.42 -27.11
N ASP A 112 14.91 -40.28 -28.40
CA ASP A 112 14.34 -41.11 -29.48
C ASP A 112 14.82 -42.57 -29.42
N ALA A 113 16.02 -42.82 -28.88
CA ALA A 113 16.55 -44.17 -28.64
C ALA A 113 17.26 -44.25 -27.29
N ILE A 114 17.04 -45.37 -26.57
CA ILE A 114 17.75 -45.69 -25.32
C ILE A 114 18.89 -46.66 -25.63
N CYS A 115 20.14 -46.25 -25.40
CA CYS A 115 21.30 -47.11 -25.60
C CYS A 115 21.56 -47.93 -24.33
N ILE A 116 21.25 -49.22 -24.36
CA ILE A 116 21.62 -50.17 -23.30
C ILE A 116 23.00 -50.72 -23.64
N ARG A 117 24.00 -50.40 -22.81
CA ARG A 117 25.35 -50.94 -22.93
C ARG A 117 25.56 -51.95 -21.82
N TYR A 118 25.87 -53.19 -22.17
CA TYR A 118 26.36 -54.16 -21.19
C TYR A 118 27.85 -53.92 -20.96
N GLY A 119 28.25 -53.87 -19.69
CA GLY A 119 29.66 -53.77 -19.30
C GLY A 119 30.42 -55.05 -19.65
N ASN A 120 31.69 -54.87 -20.00
CA ASN A 120 32.64 -55.86 -20.53
C ASN A 120 32.57 -57.25 -19.88
#